data_AF-A0A933CWA6-F1
#
_entry.id   AF-A0A933CWA6-F1
#
_cell.length_a   1.000
_cell.length_b   1.000
_cell.length_c   1.000
_cell.angle_alpha   90.00
_cell.angle_beta   90.00
_cell.angle_gamma   90.00
#
_symmetry.space_group_name_H-M   'P 1'
#
loop_
_entity.id
_entity.type
_entity.pdbx_description
1 polymer ?
#
loop_
_entity_poly.entity_id
_entity_poly.type
_entity_poly.pdbx_seq_one_letter_code
_entity_poly.pdbx_strand_id
1 'polypeptide(L)' 'LDMTFQRAEIAKGLTDAERKKFSNFVQKMKRLKVIRAGIVPGEYVFNVRMVRLYIWLQSLEKELRTN' A
#
# COMPACT_ATOMS: atom_id res chain seq x y z
N LEU A 1 2.03 13.16 6.78
CA LEU A 1 1.71 12.10 5.79
C LEU A 1 3.00 11.64 5.12
N ASP A 2 3.62 10.58 5.66
CA ASP A 2 4.90 10.05 5.17
C ASP A 2 4.75 9.36 3.81
N MET A 3 5.73 9.49 2.92
CA MET A 3 5.74 8.87 1.59
C MET A 3 6.11 7.39 1.62
N THR A 4 6.44 6.87 2.79
CA THR A 4 6.91 5.50 2.99
C THR A 4 5.90 4.64 3.73
N PHE A 5 6.06 3.32 3.63
CA PHE A 5 5.41 2.37 4.52
C PHE A 5 6.29 1.14 4.72
N GLN A 6 6.14 0.51 5.88
CA GLN A 6 6.83 -0.74 6.22
C GLN A 6 5.93 -1.95 5.96
N ARG A 7 6.45 -2.94 5.23
CA ARG A 7 5.70 -4.17 4.93
C ARG A 7 5.27 -4.91 6.18
N ALA A 8 6.16 -4.99 7.17
CA ALA A 8 5.91 -5.69 8.42
C ALA A 8 4.76 -5.03 9.20
N GLU A 9 4.75 -3.70 9.27
CA GLU A 9 3.70 -2.95 9.99
C GLU A 9 2.31 -3.17 9.38
N ILE A 10 2.20 -3.14 8.05
CA ILE A 10 0.91 -3.42 7.39
C ILE A 10 0.53 -4.89 7.59
N ALA A 11 1.48 -5.82 7.53
CA ALA A 11 1.20 -7.25 7.61
C ALA A 11 0.74 -7.71 9.01
N LYS A 12 1.06 -6.99 10.09
CA LYS A 12 0.72 -7.39 11.48
C LYS A 12 -0.77 -7.65 11.68
N GLY A 13 -1.64 -6.85 11.06
CA GLY A 13 -3.10 -6.98 11.19
C GLY A 13 -3.78 -7.89 10.18
N LEU A 14 -3.02 -8.54 9.28
CA LEU A 14 -3.60 -9.29 8.17
C LEU A 14 -3.70 -10.78 8.47
N THR A 15 -4.85 -11.37 8.13
CA THR A 15 -5.02 -12.81 7.96
C THR A 15 -4.15 -13.35 6.82
N ASP A 16 -3.98 -14.66 6.72
CA ASP A 16 -3.15 -15.27 5.66
C ASP A 16 -3.67 -14.97 4.24
N ALA A 17 -5.00 -14.97 4.08
CA ALA A 17 -5.62 -14.61 2.81
C ALA A 17 -5.33 -13.15 2.43
N GLU A 18 -5.35 -12.25 3.39
CA GLU A 18 -5.03 -10.84 3.19
C GLU A 18 -3.54 -10.61 2.97
N ARG A 19 -2.66 -11.36 3.65
CA ARG A 19 -1.21 -11.33 3.39
C ARG A 19 -0.89 -11.69 1.95
N LYS A 20 -1.55 -12.71 1.40
CA LYS A 20 -1.40 -13.09 -0.02
C LYS A 20 -1.86 -11.96 -0.95
N LYS A 21 -3.04 -11.37 -0.69
CA LYS A 21 -3.55 -10.22 -1.45
C LYS A 21 -2.61 -9.02 -1.37
N PHE A 22 -2.10 -8.70 -0.18
CA PHE A 22 -1.17 -7.60 0.04
C PHE A 22 0.16 -7.84 -0.69
N SER A 23 0.70 -9.06 -0.68
CA SER A 23 1.91 -9.39 -1.43
C SER A 23 1.74 -9.14 -2.93
N ASN A 24 0.62 -9.60 -3.50
CA ASN A 24 0.28 -9.38 -4.91
C ASN A 24 0.11 -7.88 -5.22
N PHE A 25 -0.52 -7.12 -4.32
CA PHE A 25 -0.66 -5.68 -4.42
C PHE A 25 0.71 -4.99 -4.49
N VAL A 26 1.61 -5.26 -3.55
CA VAL A 26 2.96 -4.69 -3.52
C VAL A 26 3.73 -5.03 -4.80
N GLN A 27 3.69 -6.29 -5.25
CA GLN A 27 4.35 -6.69 -6.51
C GLN A 27 3.80 -5.93 -7.71
N LYS A 28 2.47 -5.78 -7.82
CA LYS A 28 1.85 -5.01 -8.91
C LYS A 28 2.24 -3.53 -8.86
N MET A 29 2.26 -2.93 -7.68
CA MET A 29 2.65 -1.53 -7.49
C MET A 29 4.11 -1.27 -7.85
N LYS A 30 5.02 -2.22 -7.53
CA LYS A 30 6.42 -2.17 -7.99
C LYS A 30 6.51 -2.27 -9.51
N ARG A 31 5.82 -3.24 -10.11
CA ARG A 31 5.84 -3.46 -11.57
C ARG A 31 5.33 -2.23 -12.34
N LEU A 32 4.30 -1.58 -11.83
CA LEU A 32 3.74 -0.34 -12.39
C LEU A 32 4.55 0.91 -12.03
N LYS A 33 5.69 0.77 -11.35
CA LYS A 33 6.56 1.87 -10.90
C LYS A 33 5.83 2.90 -10.05
N VAL A 34 4.82 2.48 -9.30
CA VAL A 34 4.09 3.35 -8.36
C VAL A 34 4.85 3.50 -7.06
N ILE A 35 5.50 2.42 -6.62
CA ILE A 35 6.36 2.37 -5.44
C ILE A 35 7.74 1.84 -5.81
N ARG A 36 8.74 2.19 -5.00
CA ARG A 36 10.09 1.63 -5.04
C ARG A 36 10.50 1.11 -3.68
N ALA A 37 11.57 0.31 -3.62
CA ALA A 37 12.19 -0.06 -2.34
C ALA A 37 12.77 1.19 -1.67
N GLY A 38 12.64 1.25 -0.34
CA GLY A 38 13.25 2.27 0.50
C GLY A 38 14.69 1.94 0.89
N ILE A 39 15.18 2.62 1.93
CA ILE A 39 16.55 2.43 2.44
C ILE A 39 16.61 1.16 3.29
N VAL A 40 15.56 0.91 4.07
CA VAL A 40 15.49 -0.22 5.00
C VAL A 40 14.83 -1.43 4.31
N PRO A 41 15.29 -2.68 4.56
CA PRO A 41 14.62 -3.86 4.05
C PRO A 41 13.12 -3.90 4.42
N GLY A 42 12.27 -4.11 3.43
CA GLY A 42 10.82 -4.14 3.62
C GLY A 42 10.14 -2.75 3.60
N GLU A 43 10.91 -1.68 3.49
CA GLU A 43 10.39 -0.33 3.28
C GLU A 43 10.02 -0.12 1.81
N TYR A 44 8.89 0.54 1.59
CA TYR A 44 8.45 0.97 0.28
C TYR A 44 8.14 2.45 0.27
N VAL A 45 8.54 3.13 -0.80
CA VAL A 45 8.34 4.57 -0.99
C VAL A 45 7.45 4.80 -2.20
N PHE A 46 6.39 5.59 -2.05
CA PHE A 46 5.60 6.05 -3.19
C PHE A 46 6.43 7.01 -4.06
N ASN A 47 6.42 6.79 -5.37
CA ASN A 47 7.13 7.66 -6.30
C ASN A 47 6.40 9.01 -6.49
N VAL A 48 5.08 9.05 -6.30
CA VAL A 48 4.24 10.23 -6.51
C VAL A 48 3.27 10.40 -5.34
N ARG A 49 3.26 11.58 -4.73
CA ARG A 49 2.42 11.91 -3.56
C ARG A 49 0.92 11.73 -3.83
N MET A 50 0.48 12.10 -5.02
CA MET A 50 -0.91 12.03 -5.42
C MET A 50 -1.47 10.61 -5.45
N VAL A 51 -0.66 9.60 -5.76
CA VAL A 51 -1.15 8.22 -5.80
C VAL A 51 -1.58 7.75 -4.43
N ARG A 52 -0.85 8.14 -3.38
CA ARG A 52 -1.23 7.81 -2.01
C ARG A 52 -2.55 8.49 -1.62
N LEU A 53 -2.71 9.77 -1.96
CA LEU A 53 -3.94 10.50 -1.69
C LEU A 53 -5.13 9.86 -2.43
N TYR A 54 -4.95 9.51 -3.70
CA TYR A 54 -5.98 8.83 -4.49
C TYR A 54 -6.42 7.50 -3.87
N ILE A 55 -5.47 6.67 -3.42
CA ILE A 55 -5.79 5.39 -2.76
C ILE A 55 -6.62 5.61 -1.49
N TRP A 56 -6.27 6.61 -0.69
CA TRP A 56 -7.01 6.95 0.53
C TRP A 56 -8.42 7.47 0.23
N LEU A 57 -8.57 8.36 -0.75
CA LEU A 57 -9.89 8.85 -1.17
C LEU A 57 -10.76 7.71 -1.70
N GLN A 58 -10.19 6.81 -2.49
CA GLN A 58 -10.89 5.64 -3.01
C GLN A 58 -11.30 4.66 -1.89
N SER A 59 -10.49 4.49 -0.84
CA SER A 59 -10.89 3.65 0.29
C SER A 59 -12.04 4.26 1.06
N LEU A 60 -12.02 5.58 1.29
CA LEU A 60 -13.10 6.31 1.96
C LEU A 60 -14.40 6.27 1.13
N GLU A 61 -14.33 6.52 -0.17
CA GLU A 61 -15.49 6.44 -1.06
C GLU A 61 -16.12 5.04 -1.02
N LYS A 62 -15.30 3.99 -1.04
CA LYS A 62 -15.79 2.62 -0.97
C LYS A 62 -16.51 2.34 0.34
N GLU A 63 -15.92 2.75 1.47
CA GLU A 63 -16.51 2.58 2.80
C GLU A 63 -17.86 3.27 2.92
N LEU A 64 -17.96 4.53 2.44
CA LEU A 64 -19.19 5.31 2.45
C LEU A 64 -20.30 4.71 1.57
N ARG A 65 -19.96 4.02 0.47
CA ARG A 65 -20.95 3.37 -0.42
C ARG A 65 -21.46 2.03 0.11
N THR A 66 -20.77 1.42 1.07
CA THR A 66 -21.14 0.11 1.67
C THR A 66 -21.86 0.23 3.00
N ASN A 67 -22.01 1.45 3.54
CA ASN A 67 -22.84 1.79 4.69
C ASN A 67 -24.19 2.36 4.23
#